data_AF-A0A352HTB1-F1
#
_entry.id   AF-A0A352HTB1-F1
#
_cell.length_a   1.000
_cell.length_b   1.000
_cell.length_c   1.000
_cell.angle_alpha   90.00
_cell.angle_beta   90.00
_cell.angle_gamma   90.00
#
_symmetry.space_group_name_H-M   'P 1'
#
loop_
_entity.id
_entity.type
_entity.pdbx_description
1 polymer ?
#
loop_
_entity_poly.entity_id
_entity_poly.type
_entity_poly.pdbx_seq_one_letter_code
_entity_poly.pdbx_strand_id
1 'polypeptide(L)'
;GLNAEEERRKYVTAFNSTMIKIWRERIALLKVVDTGALYRSIVSVGLSMDGKVSAVTLSQAFNTYGLFQDYGTGREVPVGNPGDIGRDKVRQRRKWFSTKYYASVMNLKEFFADNLGRDFCGIIANALNDRSFRQSLLK
;
A
#
# COMPACT_ATOMS: atom_id res chain seq x y z
N GLY A 1 -2.40 -23.38 13.50
CA GLY A 1 -1.99 -22.12 12.85
C GLY A 1 -3.19 -21.56 12.10
N LEU A 2 -3.24 -20.24 11.87
CA LEU A 2 -4.27 -19.63 11.01
C LEU A 2 -4.29 -20.34 9.64
N ASN A 3 -5.48 -20.50 9.05
CA ASN A 3 -5.59 -20.88 7.64
C ASN A 3 -4.88 -19.79 6.80
N ALA A 4 -4.13 -20.17 5.75
CA ALA A 4 -3.36 -19.24 4.93
C ALA A 4 -4.22 -18.09 4.37
N GLU A 5 -5.47 -18.38 4.03
CA GLU A 5 -6.46 -17.38 3.60
C GLU A 5 -6.78 -16.33 4.68
N GLU A 6 -6.89 -16.76 5.94
CA GLU A 6 -7.14 -15.87 7.08
C GLU A 6 -5.92 -14.98 7.36
N GLU A 7 -4.71 -15.54 7.23
CA GLU A 7 -3.47 -14.79 7.35
C GLU A 7 -3.39 -13.68 6.30
N ARG A 8 -3.68 -14.00 5.03
CA ARG A 8 -3.72 -13.02 3.93
C ARG A 8 -4.76 -11.95 4.20
N ARG A 9 -5.98 -12.32 4.59
CA ARG A 9 -7.06 -11.39 4.91
C ARG A 9 -6.66 -10.42 6.03
N LYS A 10 -6.06 -10.94 7.11
CA LYS A 10 -5.59 -10.15 8.24
C LYS A 10 -4.48 -9.19 7.84
N TYR A 11 -3.48 -9.67 7.10
CA TYR A 11 -2.36 -8.85 6.65
C TYR A 11 -2.81 -7.69 5.78
N VAL A 12 -3.64 -7.95 4.77
CA VAL A 12 -4.12 -6.89 3.85
C VAL A 12 -5.03 -5.88 4.55
N THR A 13 -5.87 -6.33 5.49
CA THR A 13 -6.70 -5.42 6.30
C THR A 13 -5.82 -4.51 7.17
N ALA A 14 -4.79 -5.07 7.82
CA ALA A 14 -3.84 -4.31 8.62
C ALA A 14 -2.95 -3.39 7.77
N PHE A 15 -2.62 -3.81 6.55
CA PHE A 15 -1.83 -3.03 5.60
C PHE A 15 -2.47 -1.67 5.32
N ASN A 16 -3.77 -1.66 5.04
CA ASN A 16 -4.49 -0.45 4.67
C ASN A 16 -4.57 0.58 5.81
N SER A 17 -4.88 0.12 7.03
CA SER A 17 -4.91 1.00 8.21
C SER A 17 -3.52 1.53 8.56
N THR A 18 -2.48 0.70 8.43
CA THR A 18 -1.08 1.08 8.67
C THR A 18 -0.62 2.14 7.67
N MET A 19 -1.02 2.02 6.41
CA MET A 19 -0.69 3.00 5.36
C MET A 19 -1.24 4.38 5.67
N ILE A 20 -2.53 4.47 6.03
CA ILE A 20 -3.18 5.73 6.39
C ILE A 20 -2.48 6.36 7.60
N LYS A 21 -2.11 5.54 8.60
CA LYS A 21 -1.38 6.01 9.79
C LYS A 21 -0.01 6.59 9.43
N ILE A 22 0.80 5.87 8.66
CA ILE A 22 2.12 6.33 8.20
C ILE A 22 1.99 7.66 7.47
N TRP A 23 1.02 7.79 6.58
CA TRP A 23 0.77 9.02 5.83
C TRP A 23 0.42 10.21 6.71
N ARG A 24 -0.46 10.02 7.71
CA ARG A 24 -0.80 11.06 8.68
C ARG A 24 0.41 11.49 9.51
N GLU A 25 1.21 10.53 9.98
CA GLU A 25 2.46 10.82 10.70
C GLU A 25 3.46 11.58 9.83
N ARG A 26 3.60 11.22 8.55
CA ARG A 26 4.48 11.91 7.60
C ARG A 26 4.03 13.32 7.28
N ILE A 27 2.71 13.56 7.18
CA ILE A 27 2.18 14.93 7.03
C ILE A 27 2.59 15.80 8.20
N ALA A 28 2.42 15.30 9.43
CA ALA A 28 2.78 16.04 10.63
C ALA A 28 4.29 16.29 10.70
N LEU A 29 5.09 15.23 10.51
CA LEU A 29 6.56 15.28 10.61
C LEU A 29 7.18 16.22 9.57
N LEU A 30 6.70 16.20 8.33
CA LEU A 30 7.21 17.03 7.25
C LEU A 30 6.51 18.40 7.13
N LYS A 31 5.61 18.71 8.09
CA LYS A 31 4.83 19.95 8.11
C LYS A 31 4.08 20.19 6.79
N VAL A 32 3.53 19.13 6.19
CA VAL A 32 2.73 19.18 4.95
C VAL A 32 1.31 19.68 5.28
N VAL A 33 1.24 20.88 5.83
CA VAL A 33 0.03 21.46 6.39
C VAL A 33 -0.17 22.85 5.80
N ASP A 34 -1.39 23.08 5.32
CA ASP A 34 -1.91 24.41 4.97
C ASP A 34 -3.09 24.70 5.93
N THR A 35 -4.30 24.24 5.60
CA THR A 35 -5.51 24.35 6.44
C THR A 35 -5.83 23.08 7.26
N GLY A 36 -4.96 22.08 7.18
CA GLY A 36 -5.22 20.72 7.68
C GLY A 36 -6.20 19.90 6.83
N ALA A 37 -6.73 20.44 5.73
CA ALA A 37 -7.66 19.72 4.85
C ALA A 37 -7.08 18.41 4.29
N LEU A 38 -5.77 18.40 3.95
CA LEU A 38 -5.10 17.19 3.49
C LEU A 38 -5.14 16.07 4.54
N TYR A 39 -4.79 16.40 5.79
CA TYR A 39 -4.78 15.43 6.89
C TYR A 39 -6.14 14.76 7.08
N ARG A 40 -7.22 15.55 7.00
CA ARG A 40 -8.60 15.08 7.10
C ARG A 40 -9.09 14.32 5.87
N SER A 41 -8.52 14.59 4.69
CA SER A 41 -8.91 13.96 3.43
C SER A 41 -8.37 12.53 3.22
N ILE A 42 -7.38 12.08 4.01
CA ILE A 42 -6.81 10.74 3.83
C ILE A 42 -7.82 9.69 4.24
N VAL A 43 -8.27 8.92 3.25
CA VAL A 43 -9.24 7.83 3.43
C VAL A 43 -8.88 6.63 2.56
N SER A 44 -9.26 5.44 3.04
CA SER A 44 -9.39 4.26 2.19
C SER A 44 -10.73 4.32 1.49
N VAL A 45 -10.74 4.16 0.17
CA VAL A 45 -11.94 4.24 -0.67
C VAL A 45 -12.46 2.86 -1.05
N GLY A 46 -11.61 1.84 -1.09
CA GLY A 46 -12.04 0.48 -1.40
C GLY A 46 -11.00 -0.58 -1.10
N LEU A 47 -11.49 -1.74 -0.67
CA LEU A 47 -10.73 -2.98 -0.55
C LEU A 47 -11.59 -4.10 -1.12
N SER A 48 -11.08 -4.78 -2.15
CA SER A 48 -11.70 -5.99 -2.70
C SER A 48 -10.68 -7.12 -2.73
N MET A 49 -11.15 -8.32 -2.42
CA MET A 49 -10.37 -9.55 -2.38
C MET A 49 -11.20 -10.66 -3.04
N ASP A 50 -10.55 -11.56 -3.77
CA ASP A 50 -11.16 -12.84 -4.16
C ASP A 50 -11.35 -13.76 -2.94
N GLY A 51 -12.11 -14.85 -3.11
CA GLY A 51 -12.43 -15.78 -2.01
C GLY A 51 -11.18 -16.34 -1.33
N LYS A 52 -10.14 -16.66 -2.11
CA LYS A 52 -8.85 -17.18 -1.62
C LYS A 52 -7.89 -16.09 -1.17
N VAL A 53 -8.24 -14.81 -1.34
CA VAL A 53 -7.37 -13.67 -1.10
C VAL A 53 -6.02 -13.89 -1.81
N SER A 54 -6.04 -14.30 -3.08
CA SER A 54 -4.89 -14.42 -3.97
C SER A 54 -4.70 -13.18 -4.85
N ALA A 55 -5.77 -12.38 -5.01
CA ALA A 55 -5.78 -11.13 -5.73
C ALA A 55 -6.49 -10.06 -4.88
N VAL A 56 -5.90 -8.86 -4.82
CA VAL A 56 -6.43 -7.75 -4.02
C VAL A 56 -6.39 -6.46 -4.81
N THR A 57 -7.50 -5.71 -4.75
CA THR A 57 -7.58 -4.33 -5.23
C THR A 57 -7.65 -3.38 -4.05
N LEU A 58 -6.77 -2.37 -4.04
CA LEU A 58 -6.66 -1.35 -2.99
C LEU A 58 -6.85 0.03 -3.60
N SER A 59 -7.77 0.82 -3.04
CA SER A 59 -8.01 2.19 -3.46
C SER A 59 -7.93 3.13 -2.26
N GLN A 60 -7.06 4.13 -2.33
CA GLN A 60 -6.96 5.22 -1.35
C GLN A 60 -7.11 6.57 -2.03
N ALA A 61 -7.61 7.56 -1.29
CA ALA A 61 -7.75 8.93 -1.77
C ALA A 61 -7.27 9.95 -0.73
N PHE A 62 -6.84 11.08 -1.25
CA PHE A 62 -6.46 12.28 -0.49
C PHE A 62 -6.53 13.49 -1.43
N ASN A 63 -6.60 14.69 -0.86
CA ASN A 63 -6.67 15.93 -1.63
C ASN A 63 -5.45 16.11 -2.55
N THR A 64 -5.68 16.56 -3.79
CA THR A 64 -4.63 16.82 -4.82
C THR A 64 -3.49 17.69 -4.31
N TYR A 65 -3.74 18.58 -3.34
CA TYR A 65 -2.73 19.33 -2.62
C TYR A 65 -1.54 18.47 -2.14
N GLY A 66 -1.83 17.23 -1.70
CA GLY A 66 -0.82 16.28 -1.27
C GLY A 66 0.18 15.90 -2.37
N LEU A 67 -0.27 15.77 -3.63
CA LEU A 67 0.63 15.50 -4.76
C LEU A 67 1.59 16.67 -5.00
N PHE A 68 1.07 17.90 -4.96
CA PHE A 68 1.88 19.09 -5.13
C PHE A 68 2.97 19.22 -4.06
N GLN A 69 2.66 18.88 -2.82
CA GLN A 69 3.64 18.86 -1.73
C GLN A 69 4.66 17.73 -1.87
N ASP A 70 4.23 16.54 -2.32
CA ASP A 70 5.13 15.40 -2.53
C ASP A 70 6.17 15.67 -3.61
N TYR A 71 5.74 16.34 -4.70
CA TYR A 71 6.62 16.73 -5.81
C TYR A 71 7.33 18.07 -5.61
N GLY A 72 6.86 18.91 -4.68
CA GLY A 72 7.37 20.28 -4.52
C GLY A 72 7.00 21.18 -5.70
N THR A 73 5.85 20.92 -6.32
CA THR A 73 5.32 21.62 -7.50
C THR A 73 4.01 22.34 -7.14
N GLY A 74 3.42 23.04 -8.11
CA GLY A 74 2.13 23.73 -7.96
C GLY A 74 2.13 25.09 -8.66
N ARG A 75 1.23 25.97 -8.23
CA ARG A 75 0.99 27.29 -8.84
C ARG A 75 2.22 28.22 -8.87
N GLU A 76 3.26 27.92 -8.10
CA GLU A 76 4.43 28.78 -7.93
C GLU A 76 5.58 28.48 -8.91
N VAL A 77 5.65 27.29 -9.53
CA VAL A 77 6.80 26.92 -10.38
C VAL A 77 6.29 26.44 -11.74
N PRO A 78 6.14 27.34 -12.73
CA PRO A 78 5.82 26.97 -14.11
C PRO A 78 6.90 26.05 -14.71
N VAL A 79 6.50 25.17 -15.63
CA VAL A 79 7.44 24.32 -16.39
C VAL A 79 8.41 25.23 -17.16
N GLY A 80 9.71 25.06 -16.96
CA GLY A 80 10.76 25.86 -17.63
C GLY A 80 11.27 27.07 -16.85
N ASN A 81 10.72 27.38 -15.67
CA ASN A 81 11.24 28.43 -14.80
C ASN A 81 11.77 27.83 -13.47
N PRO A 82 13.09 27.80 -13.24
CA PRO A 82 13.68 27.13 -12.06
C PRO A 82 13.45 27.88 -10.73
N GLY A 83 12.86 29.08 -10.75
CA GLY A 83 12.59 29.83 -9.52
C GLY A 83 12.63 31.35 -9.66
N ASP A 84 12.76 31.89 -10.87
CA ASP A 84 12.72 33.33 -11.11
C ASP A 84 11.25 33.80 -11.25
N ILE A 85 10.54 33.78 -10.13
CA ILE A 85 9.10 34.11 -10.03
C ILE A 85 8.86 35.52 -9.49
N GLY A 86 9.93 36.31 -9.26
CA GLY A 86 9.85 37.61 -8.59
C GLY A 86 9.36 37.55 -7.13
N ARG A 87 9.28 36.34 -6.55
CA ARG A 87 8.88 36.06 -5.16
C ARG A 87 9.52 34.77 -4.67
N ASP A 88 9.61 34.61 -3.35
CA ASP A 88 10.13 33.39 -2.74
C ASP A 88 9.29 32.16 -3.11
N LYS A 89 9.99 31.07 -3.44
CA LYS A 89 9.36 29.76 -3.63
C LYS A 89 8.94 29.20 -2.28
N VAL A 90 7.63 29.16 -2.03
CA VAL A 90 7.07 28.68 -0.75
C VAL A 90 7.05 27.15 -0.72
N ARG A 91 6.78 26.49 -1.86
CA ARG A 91 6.68 25.02 -1.92
C ARG A 91 8.03 24.34 -2.09
N GLN A 92 8.39 23.53 -1.10
CA GLN A 92 9.53 22.62 -1.16
C GLN A 92 9.07 21.17 -1.31
N ARG A 93 9.88 20.35 -1.97
CA ARG A 93 9.59 18.92 -2.15
C ARG A 93 9.61 18.21 -0.81
N ARG A 94 8.48 17.61 -0.43
CA ARG A 94 8.31 16.88 0.83
C ARG A 94 7.75 15.50 0.54
N LYS A 95 8.64 14.51 0.37
CA LYS A 95 8.27 13.10 0.08
C LYS A 95 7.54 12.45 1.26
N TRP A 96 6.28 12.80 1.43
CA TRP A 96 5.42 12.35 2.53
C TRP A 96 4.64 11.09 2.15
N PHE A 97 4.32 10.95 0.86
CA PHE A 97 3.49 9.88 0.32
C PHE A 97 4.31 8.89 -0.52
N SER A 98 4.96 9.35 -1.59
CA SER A 98 5.40 8.49 -2.71
C SER A 98 6.36 7.38 -2.27
N THR A 99 7.40 7.73 -1.52
CA THR A 99 8.42 6.78 -1.05
C THR A 99 7.83 5.73 -0.11
N LYS A 100 6.93 6.14 0.78
CA LYS A 100 6.30 5.22 1.74
C LYS A 100 5.24 4.35 1.08
N TYR A 101 4.49 4.88 0.13
CA TYR A 101 3.54 4.09 -0.65
C TYR A 101 4.25 2.99 -1.45
N TYR A 102 5.33 3.33 -2.16
CA TYR A 102 6.13 2.36 -2.90
C TYR A 102 6.67 1.24 -2.00
N ALA A 103 7.32 1.61 -0.88
CA ALA A 103 7.86 0.63 0.06
C ALA A 103 6.78 -0.30 0.59
N SER A 104 5.61 0.22 0.92
CA SER A 104 4.50 -0.57 1.42
C SER A 104 3.93 -1.50 0.35
N VAL A 105 3.74 -1.04 -0.89
CA VAL A 105 3.32 -1.92 -1.99
C VAL A 105 4.33 -3.07 -2.21
N MET A 106 5.63 -2.79 -2.08
CA MET A 106 6.65 -3.83 -2.14
C MET A 106 6.55 -4.81 -0.98
N ASN A 107 6.32 -4.34 0.26
CA ASN A 107 6.09 -5.24 1.39
C ASN A 107 4.87 -6.15 1.18
N LEU A 108 3.79 -5.60 0.62
CA LEU A 108 2.60 -6.38 0.27
C LEU A 108 2.93 -7.45 -0.78
N LYS A 109 3.69 -7.08 -1.83
CA LYS A 109 4.16 -7.99 -2.87
C LYS A 109 4.98 -9.15 -2.29
N GLU A 110 5.98 -8.84 -1.45
CA GLU A 110 6.82 -9.87 -0.80
C GLU A 110 6.00 -10.79 0.09
N PHE A 111 5.07 -10.24 0.87
CA PHE A 111 4.16 -11.04 1.70
C PHE A 111 3.34 -12.02 0.86
N PHE A 112 2.77 -11.58 -0.26
CA PHE A 112 2.01 -12.45 -1.15
C PHE A 112 2.88 -13.53 -1.81
N ALA A 113 4.09 -13.18 -2.24
CA ALA A 113 5.03 -14.13 -2.82
C ALA A 113 5.36 -15.26 -1.83
N ASP A 114 5.69 -14.90 -0.58
CA ASP A 114 5.98 -15.85 0.48
C ASP A 114 4.76 -16.70 0.84
N ASN A 115 3.62 -16.06 1.10
CA ASN A 115 2.43 -16.75 1.61
C ASN A 115 1.84 -17.70 0.57
N LEU A 116 1.64 -17.24 -0.67
CA LEU A 116 1.15 -18.09 -1.76
C LEU A 116 2.16 -19.18 -2.12
N GLY A 117 3.47 -18.87 -2.11
CA GLY A 117 4.52 -19.85 -2.36
C GLY A 117 4.47 -21.01 -1.36
N ARG A 118 4.31 -20.73 -0.07
CA ARG A 118 4.15 -21.76 0.98
C ARG A 118 2.89 -22.60 0.78
N ASP A 119 1.78 -21.95 0.43
CA ASP A 119 0.50 -22.60 0.17
C ASP A 119 0.61 -23.61 -0.99
N PHE A 120 1.21 -23.19 -2.12
CA PHE A 120 1.46 -24.07 -3.28
C PHE A 120 2.42 -25.22 -2.96
N CYS A 121 3.52 -24.97 -2.24
CA CYS A 121 4.43 -26.03 -1.79
C CYS A 121 3.70 -27.07 -0.94
N GLY A 122 2.82 -26.64 -0.03
CA GLY A 122 2.00 -27.53 0.78
C GLY A 122 1.04 -28.38 -0.04
N ILE A 123 0.38 -27.79 -1.03
CA ILE A 123 -0.52 -28.51 -1.96
C ILE A 123 0.24 -29.59 -2.74
N ILE A 124 1.40 -29.26 -3.31
CA ILE A 124 2.22 -30.20 -4.08
C ILE A 124 2.74 -31.33 -3.18
N ALA A 125 3.25 -31.00 -2.00
CA ALA A 125 3.75 -32.00 -1.04
C ALA A 125 2.64 -32.98 -0.62
N ASN A 126 1.42 -32.49 -0.40
CA ASN A 126 0.27 -33.33 -0.09
C ASN A 126 -0.12 -34.24 -1.25
N ALA A 127 -0.12 -33.73 -2.49
CA ALA A 127 -0.43 -34.51 -3.68
C ALA A 127 0.58 -35.64 -3.94
N LEU A 128 1.86 -35.40 -3.62
CA LEU A 128 2.94 -36.39 -3.78
C LEU A 128 3.05 -37.37 -2.59
N ASN A 129 2.26 -37.17 -1.53
CA ASN A 129 2.30 -38.04 -0.36
C ASN A 129 1.59 -39.37 -0.64
N ASP A 130 2.35 -40.47 -0.64
CA ASP A 130 1.90 -41.85 -0.88
C ASP A 130 0.70 -42.25 0.02
N ARG A 131 0.62 -41.73 1.25
CA ARG A 131 -0.55 -42.00 2.13
C ARG A 131 -1.84 -41.36 1.59
N SER A 132 -1.77 -40.13 1.07
CA SER A 132 -2.92 -39.44 0.48
C SER A 132 -3.35 -40.12 -0.82
N PHE A 133 -2.38 -40.54 -1.64
CA PHE A 133 -2.60 -41.31 -2.85
C PHE A 133 -3.26 -42.67 -2.56
N ARG A 134 -2.72 -43.45 -1.62
CA ARG A 134 -3.34 -44.74 -1.22
C ARG A 134 -4.75 -44.57 -0.67
N GLN A 135 -5.03 -43.49 0.07
CA GLN A 135 -6.36 -43.23 0.61
C GLN A 135 -7.37 -42.80 -0.46
N SER A 136 -6.95 -42.21 -1.58
CA SER A 136 -7.84 -41.91 -2.70
C SER A 136 -8.23 -43.16 -3.51
N LEU A 137 -7.38 -44.20 -3.50
CA LEU A 137 -7.64 -45.49 -4.15
C LEU A 137 -8.59 -46.41 -3.37
N LEU A 138 -8.86 -46.11 -2.09
CA LEU A 138 -9.76 -46.88 -1.21
C LEU A 138 -11.22 -46.37 -1.23
N LYS A 139 -11.58 -45.54 -2.21
CA LYS A 139 -12.95 -45.07 -2.46
C LYS A 139 -13.65 -45.91 -3.51
#